data_AF-A0A2H9QCV7-F1
#
_entry.id   AF-A0A2H9QCV7-F1
#
_cell.length_a   1.000
_cell.length_b   1.000
_cell.length_c   1.000
_cell.angle_alpha   90.00
_cell.angle_beta   90.00
_cell.angle_gamma   90.00
#
_symmetry.space_group_name_H-M   'P 1'
#
loop_
_entity.id
_entity.type
_entity.pdbx_description
1 polymer ?
#
loop_
_entity_poly.entity_id
_entity_poly.type
_entity_poly.pdbx_seq_one_letter_code
_entity_poly.pdbx_strand_id
1 'polypeptide(L)'
;MIDLVIFTIAFAYVVISTGVTNLFSDQKRIKHIQKTFSDIRNEFEQALKEKNDARMKEIEQRQSKSMPLLMEQTLLMFKPLIVLLPMLIVLLQEIRFAFPGFSITIPISIPVAFQNFEQFPNWRDTFGPLGWFWISVLLNSLLLSAIRWVYGKFFVKQESGEKPTVPVSN
;
A
#
# COMPACT_ATOMS: atom_id res chain seq x y z
N MET A 1 -18.91 20.95 10.47
CA MET A 1 -17.94 20.81 11.57
C MET A 1 -17.62 19.35 11.90
N ILE A 2 -18.60 18.45 12.05
CA ILE A 2 -18.35 17.02 12.36
C ILE A 2 -17.50 16.34 11.28
N ASP A 3 -17.72 16.69 10.02
CA ASP A 3 -16.95 16.28 8.85
C ASP A 3 -15.44 16.55 9.00
N LEU A 4 -15.06 17.74 9.50
CA LEU A 4 -13.67 18.12 9.76
C LEU A 4 -13.07 17.34 10.94
N VAL A 5 -13.87 17.03 11.96
CA VAL A 5 -13.41 16.22 13.11
C VAL A 5 -13.08 14.80 12.64
N ILE A 6 -13.98 14.16 11.89
CA ILE A 6 -13.75 12.83 11.31
C ILE A 6 -12.53 12.86 10.37
N PHE A 7 -12.40 13.90 9.55
CA PHE A 7 -11.25 14.07 8.67
C PHE A 7 -9.92 14.16 9.44
N THR A 8 -9.91 14.90 10.55
CA THR A 8 -8.72 15.05 11.41
C THR A 8 -8.36 13.73 12.09
N ILE A 9 -9.36 12.97 12.57
CA ILE A 9 -9.15 11.63 13.14
C ILE A 9 -8.57 10.68 12.08
N ALA A 10 -9.10 10.72 10.85
CA ALA A 10 -8.59 9.93 9.74
C ALA A 10 -7.13 10.29 9.40
N PHE A 11 -6.79 11.58 9.39
CA PHE A 11 -5.41 12.03 9.20
C PHE A 11 -4.48 11.52 10.30
N ALA A 12 -4.87 11.64 11.57
CA ALA A 12 -4.10 11.11 12.69
C ALA A 12 -3.89 9.59 12.58
N TYR A 13 -4.94 8.84 12.21
CA TYR A 13 -4.86 7.41 11.94
C TYR A 13 -3.87 7.08 10.80
N VAL A 14 -3.90 7.82 9.69
CA VAL A 14 -2.95 7.63 8.57
C VAL A 14 -1.50 7.89 9.01
N VAL A 15 -1.25 8.93 9.79
CA VAL A 15 0.10 9.23 10.31
C VAL A 15 0.59 8.12 11.23
N ILE A 16 -0.24 7.70 12.20
CA ILE A 16 0.11 6.64 13.14
C ILE A 16 0.30 5.30 12.43
N SER A 17 -0.64 4.91 11.56
CA SER A 17 -0.56 3.66 10.81
C SER A 17 0.69 3.59 9.96
N THR A 18 1.04 4.70 9.30
CA THR A 18 2.27 4.76 8.52
C THR A 18 3.52 4.67 9.39
N GLY A 19 3.51 5.31 10.58
CA GLY A 19 4.58 5.18 11.57
C GLY A 19 4.78 3.75 12.04
N VAL A 20 3.68 3.06 12.40
CA VAL A 20 3.68 1.64 12.78
C VAL A 20 4.19 0.78 11.62
N THR A 21 3.69 0.97 10.40
CA THR A 21 4.18 0.22 9.23
C THR A 21 5.68 0.42 9.03
N ASN A 22 6.19 1.64 9.13
CA ASN A 22 7.62 1.90 9.00
C ASN A 22 8.45 1.28 10.13
N LEU A 23 7.93 1.23 11.35
CA LEU A 23 8.62 0.65 12.51
C LEU A 23 8.72 -0.88 12.41
N PHE A 24 7.66 -1.54 11.93
CA PHE A 24 7.60 -3.01 11.85
C PHE A 24 8.04 -3.58 10.49
N SER A 25 8.14 -2.76 9.44
CA SER A 25 8.52 -3.20 8.11
C SER A 25 10.03 -3.22 7.93
N ASP A 26 10.60 -4.42 7.75
CA ASP A 26 11.97 -4.57 7.25
C ASP A 26 11.98 -4.35 5.72
N GLN A 27 12.05 -3.07 5.32
CA GLN A 27 12.07 -2.71 3.91
C GLN A 27 13.26 -3.30 3.16
N LYS A 28 14.39 -3.53 3.82
CA LYS A 28 15.58 -4.13 3.17
C LYS A 28 15.29 -5.58 2.82
N ARG A 29 14.71 -6.34 3.74
CA ARG A 29 14.34 -7.74 3.53
C ARG A 29 13.27 -7.89 2.45
N ILE A 30 12.23 -7.04 2.46
CA ILE A 30 11.19 -7.05 1.43
C ILE A 30 11.78 -6.76 0.05
N LYS A 31 12.65 -5.75 -0.08
CA LYS A 31 13.33 -5.44 -1.35
C LYS A 31 14.21 -6.58 -1.83
N HIS A 32 14.92 -7.26 -0.92
CA HIS A 32 15.72 -8.43 -1.27
C HIS A 32 14.85 -9.56 -1.85
N ILE A 33 13.72 -9.89 -1.19
CA ILE A 33 12.79 -10.92 -1.67
C ILE A 33 12.23 -10.55 -3.04
N GLN A 34 11.77 -9.30 -3.22
CA GLN A 34 11.26 -8.81 -4.49
C GLN A 34 12.31 -8.90 -5.61
N LYS A 35 13.58 -8.57 -5.31
CA LYS A 35 14.68 -8.70 -6.27
C LYS A 35 14.90 -10.15 -6.66
N THR A 36 14.98 -11.08 -5.70
CA THR A 36 15.13 -12.52 -5.99
C THR A 36 14.03 -13.03 -6.91
N PHE A 37 12.78 -12.64 -6.68
CA PHE A 37 11.67 -13.05 -7.56
C PHE A 37 11.72 -12.38 -8.94
N SER A 38 12.16 -11.12 -9.02
CA SER A 38 12.38 -10.45 -10.30
C SER A 38 13.49 -11.14 -11.11
N ASP A 39 14.58 -11.53 -10.45
CA ASP A 39 15.71 -12.21 -11.09
C ASP A 39 15.28 -13.60 -11.61
N ILE A 40 14.57 -14.39 -10.79
CA ILE A 40 13.98 -15.69 -11.21
C ILE A 40 13.04 -15.53 -12.40
N ARG A 41 12.18 -14.50 -12.38
CA ARG A 41 11.26 -14.22 -13.50
C ARG A 41 12.01 -13.88 -14.78
N ASN A 42 13.05 -13.05 -14.69
CA ASN A 42 13.87 -12.69 -15.85
C ASN A 42 14.61 -13.91 -16.42
N GLU A 43 15.16 -14.77 -15.56
CA GLU A 43 15.78 -16.04 -15.97
C GLU A 43 14.77 -16.98 -16.65
N PHE A 44 13.55 -17.06 -16.12
CA PHE A 44 12.47 -17.87 -16.69
C PHE A 44 12.07 -17.36 -18.09
N GLU A 45 11.88 -16.05 -18.24
CA GLU A 45 11.55 -15.44 -19.53
C GLU A 45 12.67 -15.63 -20.57
N GLN A 46 13.94 -15.64 -20.16
CA GLN A 46 15.08 -15.97 -21.02
C GLN A 46 15.07 -17.44 -21.43
N ALA A 47 14.91 -18.36 -20.48
CA ALA A 47 14.88 -19.80 -20.75
C ALA A 47 13.70 -20.18 -21.68
N LEU A 48 12.56 -19.51 -21.53
CA LEU A 48 11.39 -19.67 -22.39
C LEU A 48 11.67 -19.24 -23.83
N LYS A 49 12.38 -18.12 -24.02
CA LYS A 49 12.81 -17.65 -25.36
C LYS A 49 13.80 -18.61 -26.01
N GLU A 50 14.69 -19.19 -25.22
CA GLU A 50 15.69 -20.17 -25.65
C GLU A 50 15.10 -21.58 -25.88
N LYS A 51 13.83 -21.83 -25.46
CA LYS A 51 13.18 -23.15 -25.48
C LYS A 51 14.02 -24.26 -24.80
N ASN A 52 14.71 -23.91 -23.72
CA ASN A 52 15.58 -24.83 -23.00
C ASN A 52 14.82 -25.49 -21.83
N ASP A 53 14.21 -26.65 -22.09
CA ASP A 53 13.37 -27.38 -21.11
C ASP A 53 14.14 -27.78 -19.84
N ALA A 54 15.43 -28.08 -19.95
CA ALA A 54 16.26 -28.43 -18.80
C ALA A 54 16.44 -27.23 -17.87
N ARG A 55 16.74 -26.07 -18.46
CA ARG A 55 16.90 -24.81 -17.73
C ARG A 55 15.58 -24.35 -17.09
N MET A 56 14.45 -24.56 -17.78
CA MET A 56 13.12 -24.27 -17.22
C MET A 56 12.84 -25.11 -15.96
N LYS A 57 13.12 -26.42 -15.98
CA LYS A 57 12.95 -27.28 -14.79
C LYS A 57 13.82 -26.87 -13.61
N GLU A 58 15.06 -26.43 -13.85
CA GLU A 58 15.92 -25.91 -12.79
C GLU A 58 15.36 -24.63 -12.16
N ILE A 59 14.83 -23.73 -12.99
CA ILE A 59 14.24 -22.46 -12.53
C ILE A 59 12.96 -22.72 -11.73
N GLU A 60 12.11 -23.66 -12.16
CA GLU A 60 10.92 -24.08 -11.40
C GLU A 60 11.30 -24.64 -10.02
N GLN A 61 12.37 -25.44 -9.93
CA GLN A 61 12.87 -25.92 -8.64
C GLN A 61 13.37 -24.76 -7.76
N ARG A 62 14.06 -23.77 -8.32
CA ARG A 62 14.48 -22.57 -7.57
C ARG A 62 13.28 -21.74 -7.11
N GLN A 63 12.25 -21.62 -7.95
CA GLN A 63 11.02 -20.92 -7.59
C GLN A 63 10.31 -21.62 -6.42
N SER A 64 10.19 -22.95 -6.47
CA SER A 64 9.64 -23.75 -5.37
C SER A 64 10.45 -23.59 -4.08
N LYS A 65 11.78 -23.62 -4.16
CA LYS A 65 12.68 -23.35 -3.02
C LYS A 65 12.59 -21.93 -2.49
N SER A 66 12.11 -20.98 -3.29
CA SER A 66 11.93 -19.58 -2.92
C SER A 66 10.54 -19.30 -2.33
N MET A 67 9.61 -20.27 -2.36
CA MET A 67 8.28 -20.13 -1.76
C MET A 67 8.29 -19.70 -0.27
N PRO A 68 9.21 -20.19 0.59
CA PRO A 68 9.34 -19.72 1.97
C PRO A 68 9.63 -18.22 2.08
N LEU A 69 10.33 -17.63 1.09
CA LEU A 69 10.59 -16.18 1.06
C LEU A 69 9.30 -15.39 0.80
N LEU A 70 8.36 -15.90 0.00
CA LEU A 70 7.04 -15.27 -0.17
C LEU A 70 6.23 -15.32 1.12
N MET A 71 6.27 -16.46 1.83
CA MET A 71 5.63 -16.57 3.14
C MET A 71 6.25 -15.60 4.13
N GLU A 72 7.58 -15.47 4.13
CA GLU A 72 8.29 -14.50 4.96
C GLU A 72 7.87 -13.06 4.64
N GLN A 73 7.84 -12.68 3.36
CA GLN A 73 7.36 -11.36 2.93
C GLN A 73 5.92 -11.10 3.42
N THR A 74 5.05 -12.09 3.29
CA THR A 74 3.66 -12.01 3.73
C THR A 74 3.59 -11.79 5.24
N LEU A 75 4.34 -12.57 6.03
CA LEU A 75 4.41 -12.41 7.48
C LEU A 75 4.94 -11.03 7.90
N LEU A 76 5.96 -10.51 7.21
CA LEU A 76 6.47 -9.16 7.44
C LEU A 76 5.40 -8.08 7.19
N MET A 77 4.54 -8.26 6.19
CA MET A 77 3.41 -7.37 5.93
C MET A 77 2.29 -7.50 6.98
N PHE A 78 2.10 -8.68 7.56
CA PHE A 78 1.08 -8.91 8.61
C PHE A 78 1.48 -8.38 9.99
N LYS A 79 2.78 -8.28 10.30
CA LYS A 79 3.27 -7.73 11.60
C LYS A 79 2.62 -6.39 11.99
N PRO A 80 2.65 -5.33 11.14
CA PRO A 80 1.99 -4.07 11.48
C PRO A 80 0.46 -4.24 11.59
N LEU A 81 -0.15 -5.11 10.80
CA LEU A 81 -1.60 -5.32 10.80
C LEU A 81 -2.11 -5.86 12.13
N ILE A 82 -1.33 -6.68 12.85
CA ILE A 82 -1.67 -7.17 14.20
C ILE A 82 -1.86 -6.00 15.18
N VAL A 83 -1.09 -4.92 15.03
CA VAL A 83 -1.21 -3.73 15.88
C VAL A 83 -2.31 -2.81 15.37
N LEU A 84 -2.42 -2.63 14.06
CA LEU A 84 -3.35 -1.69 13.44
C LEU A 84 -4.80 -2.16 13.48
N LEU A 85 -5.06 -3.46 13.43
CA LEU A 85 -6.42 -3.99 13.36
C LEU A 85 -7.21 -3.79 14.68
N PRO A 86 -6.68 -4.11 15.88
CA PRO A 86 -7.35 -3.78 17.14
C PRO A 86 -7.58 -2.28 17.30
N MET A 87 -6.57 -1.47 16.95
CA MET A 87 -6.68 -0.01 16.99
C MET A 87 -7.80 0.49 16.09
N LEU A 88 -7.89 -0.04 14.87
CA LEU A 88 -8.93 0.31 13.90
C LEU A 88 -10.33 -0.10 14.41
N ILE A 89 -10.49 -1.30 14.98
CA ILE A 89 -11.79 -1.76 15.48
C ILE A 89 -12.30 -0.82 16.58
N VAL A 90 -11.46 -0.50 17.57
CA VAL A 90 -11.81 0.43 18.64
C VAL A 90 -12.17 1.79 18.05
N LEU A 91 -11.35 2.32 17.14
CA LEU A 91 -11.58 3.62 16.52
C LEU A 91 -12.91 3.67 15.74
N LEU A 92 -13.23 2.64 14.96
CA LEU A 92 -14.48 2.59 14.20
C LEU A 92 -15.70 2.51 15.13
N GLN A 93 -15.60 1.79 16.25
CA GLN A 93 -16.66 1.73 17.25
C GLN A 93 -16.89 3.10 17.91
N GLU A 94 -15.82 3.78 18.30
CA GLU A 94 -15.90 5.13 18.88
C GLU A 94 -16.48 6.15 17.89
N ILE A 95 -16.07 6.13 16.63
CA ILE A 95 -16.62 7.00 15.58
C ILE A 95 -18.12 6.73 15.39
N ARG A 96 -18.54 5.47 15.37
CA ARG A 96 -19.95 5.10 15.22
C ARG A 96 -20.78 5.58 16.41
N PHE A 97 -20.26 5.45 17.63
CA PHE A 97 -20.95 5.85 18.85
C PHE A 97 -21.01 7.37 19.02
N ALA A 98 -19.93 8.08 18.68
CA ALA A 98 -19.85 9.53 18.82
C ALA A 98 -20.72 10.28 17.79
N PHE A 99 -20.97 9.69 16.61
CA PHE A 99 -21.65 10.38 15.51
C PHE A 99 -22.82 9.57 14.88
N PRO A 100 -23.83 9.15 15.67
CA PRO A 100 -24.85 8.19 15.22
C PRO A 100 -25.77 8.75 14.11
N GLY A 101 -25.94 10.07 14.02
CA GLY A 101 -26.79 10.73 13.03
C GLY A 101 -26.04 11.43 11.89
N PHE A 102 -24.72 11.25 11.80
CA PHE A 102 -23.93 11.94 10.78
C PHE A 102 -24.16 11.31 9.39
N SER A 103 -24.40 12.15 8.40
CA SER A 103 -24.48 11.76 7.00
C SER A 103 -23.92 12.90 6.14
N ILE A 104 -23.19 12.56 5.09
CA ILE A 104 -22.65 13.52 4.12
C ILE A 104 -22.97 13.05 2.72
N THR A 105 -23.46 13.96 1.89
CA THR A 105 -23.69 13.72 0.47
C THR A 105 -22.60 14.43 -0.33
N ILE A 106 -21.89 13.68 -1.16
CA ILE A 106 -20.85 14.19 -2.05
C ILE A 106 -21.40 14.40 -3.47
N PRO A 107 -20.84 15.33 -4.26
CA PRO A 107 -21.37 15.65 -5.59
C PRO A 107 -21.09 14.57 -6.66
N ILE A 108 -20.36 13.51 -6.31
CA ILE A 108 -19.95 12.44 -7.22
C ILE A 108 -20.29 11.11 -6.56
N SER A 109 -21.05 10.26 -7.24
CA SER A 109 -21.34 8.91 -6.75
C SER A 109 -20.10 8.02 -6.86
N ILE A 110 -19.79 7.27 -5.79
CA ILE A 110 -18.66 6.34 -5.74
C ILE A 110 -19.21 4.90 -5.71
N PRO A 111 -18.65 3.96 -6.50
CA PRO A 111 -19.03 2.56 -6.41
C PRO A 111 -18.53 1.95 -5.09
N VAL A 112 -19.45 1.43 -4.27
CA VAL A 112 -19.15 0.78 -2.99
C VAL A 112 -19.33 -0.74 -3.13
N ALA A 113 -18.26 -1.51 -2.88
CA ALA A 113 -18.27 -2.95 -3.13
C ALA A 113 -18.91 -3.81 -2.04
N PHE A 114 -18.95 -3.35 -0.78
CA PHE A 114 -19.06 -4.25 0.38
C PHE A 114 -20.45 -4.32 1.03
N GLN A 115 -21.48 -3.69 0.47
CA GLN A 115 -22.81 -3.65 1.13
C GLN A 115 -23.86 -4.57 0.50
N ASN A 116 -23.87 -4.78 -0.82
CA ASN A 116 -24.82 -5.68 -1.50
C ASN A 116 -24.13 -6.35 -2.70
N PHE A 117 -23.58 -7.55 -2.52
CA PHE A 117 -22.90 -8.29 -3.60
C PHE A 117 -23.82 -8.61 -4.79
N GLU A 118 -25.13 -8.66 -4.56
CA GLU A 118 -26.15 -8.92 -5.59
C GLU A 118 -26.38 -7.75 -6.54
N GLN A 119 -26.02 -6.53 -6.13
CA GLN A 119 -26.25 -5.29 -6.92
C GLN A 119 -24.94 -4.56 -7.18
N PHE A 120 -23.90 -5.31 -7.54
CA PHE A 120 -22.62 -4.73 -7.90
C PHE A 120 -22.61 -4.26 -9.36
N PRO A 121 -22.23 -3.00 -9.66
CA PRO A 121 -21.74 -1.96 -8.75
C PRO A 121 -22.85 -1.11 -8.10
N ASN A 122 -22.79 -0.93 -6.77
CA ASN A 122 -23.71 -0.08 -6.01
C ASN A 122 -23.14 1.34 -5.91
N TRP A 123 -23.68 2.25 -6.72
CA TRP A 123 -23.29 3.66 -6.74
C TRP A 123 -23.96 4.42 -5.61
N ARG A 124 -23.18 5.09 -4.76
CA ARG A 124 -23.70 5.90 -3.65
C ARG A 124 -23.05 7.27 -3.60
N ASP A 125 -23.86 8.26 -3.32
CA ASP A 125 -23.46 9.66 -3.10
C ASP A 125 -23.48 10.03 -1.60
N THR A 126 -24.17 9.23 -0.77
CA THR A 126 -24.42 9.53 0.64
C THR A 126 -23.71 8.53 1.54
N PHE A 127 -22.93 9.05 2.50
CA PHE A 127 -22.06 8.28 3.38
C PHE A 127 -22.30 8.63 4.84
N GLY A 128 -22.44 7.61 5.68
CA GLY A 128 -22.43 7.77 7.13
C GLY A 128 -21.02 8.03 7.69
N PRO A 129 -20.84 8.06 9.02
CA PRO A 129 -19.57 8.44 9.65
C PRO A 129 -18.42 7.49 9.30
N LEU A 130 -18.70 6.18 9.19
CA LEU A 130 -17.70 5.18 8.80
C LEU A 130 -17.30 5.30 7.33
N GLY A 131 -18.27 5.55 6.44
CA GLY A 131 -18.00 5.75 5.01
C GLY A 131 -17.14 6.99 4.79
N TRP A 132 -17.49 8.09 5.46
CA TRP A 132 -16.72 9.32 5.41
C TRP A 132 -15.32 9.18 6.01
N PHE A 133 -15.17 8.43 7.11
CA PHE A 133 -13.87 8.10 7.68
C PHE A 133 -12.97 7.38 6.66
N TRP A 134 -13.46 6.34 5.98
CA TRP A 134 -12.68 5.61 4.98
C TRP A 134 -12.30 6.47 3.77
N ILE A 135 -13.22 7.28 3.26
CA ILE A 135 -12.94 8.25 2.19
C ILE A 135 -11.83 9.21 2.65
N SER A 136 -11.92 9.73 3.87
CA SER A 136 -10.92 10.62 4.44
C SER A 136 -9.56 9.94 4.62
N VAL A 137 -9.51 8.66 5.04
CA VAL A 137 -8.28 7.87 5.13
C VAL A 137 -7.61 7.73 3.77
N LEU A 138 -8.38 7.44 2.71
CA LEU A 138 -7.85 7.32 1.35
C LEU A 138 -7.30 8.66 0.84
N LEU A 139 -8.06 9.74 1.00
CA LEU A 139 -7.62 11.08 0.59
C LEU A 139 -6.35 11.51 1.32
N ASN A 140 -6.29 11.30 2.65
CA ASN A 140 -5.10 11.62 3.45
C ASN A 140 -3.89 10.74 3.09
N SER A 141 -4.12 9.47 2.75
CA SER A 141 -3.04 8.57 2.29
C SER A 141 -2.44 9.01 0.96
N LEU A 142 -3.29 9.45 0.02
CA LEU A 142 -2.87 10.03 -1.26
C LEU A 142 -2.11 11.34 -1.04
N LEU A 143 -2.63 12.22 -0.18
CA LEU A 143 -1.98 13.48 0.18
C LEU A 143 -0.58 13.25 0.77
N LEU A 144 -0.46 12.33 1.74
CA LEU A 144 0.83 11.99 2.35
C LEU A 144 1.81 11.41 1.32
N SER A 145 1.32 10.59 0.40
CA SER A 145 2.12 10.03 -0.70
C SER A 145 2.60 11.12 -1.65
N ALA A 146 1.74 12.07 -2.01
CA ALA A 146 2.10 13.22 -2.83
C ALA A 146 3.15 14.11 -2.15
N ILE A 147 2.98 14.41 -0.86
CA ILE A 147 3.96 15.18 -0.07
C ILE A 147 5.32 14.49 -0.07
N ARG A 148 5.37 13.17 0.17
CA ARG A 148 6.61 12.39 0.14
C ARG A 148 7.29 12.42 -1.22
N TRP A 149 6.50 12.31 -2.29
CA TRP A 149 7.02 12.38 -3.65
C TRP A 149 7.62 13.75 -3.97
N VAL A 150 6.92 14.83 -3.63
CA VAL A 150 7.41 16.21 -3.78
C VAL A 150 8.70 16.39 -2.98
N TYR A 151 8.70 15.99 -1.70
CA TYR A 151 9.87 16.12 -0.83
C TYR A 151 11.06 15.32 -1.37
N GLY A 152 10.85 14.06 -1.78
CA GLY A 152 11.90 13.23 -2.38
C GLY A 152 12.50 13.86 -3.63
N LYS A 153 11.68 14.45 -4.50
CA LYS A 153 12.13 15.09 -5.75
C LYS A 153 13.01 16.32 -5.50
N PHE A 154 12.69 17.13 -4.49
CA PHE A 154 13.40 18.37 -4.22
C PHE A 154 14.62 18.20 -3.31
N PHE A 155 14.55 17.34 -2.29
CA PHE A 155 15.60 17.26 -1.27
C PHE A 155 16.64 16.17 -1.54
N VAL A 156 16.26 15.00 -2.11
CA VAL A 156 17.23 13.92 -2.38
C VAL A 156 18.14 14.24 -3.56
N LYS A 157 17.66 15.05 -4.52
CA LYS A 157 18.44 15.43 -5.70
C LYS A 157 19.58 16.41 -5.40
N GLN A 158 19.58 17.09 -4.25
CA GLN A 158 20.66 18.00 -3.86
C GLN A 158 21.88 17.26 -3.27
N GLU A 159 21.70 16.10 -2.66
CA GLU A 159 22.81 15.34 -2.06
C GLU A 159 23.57 14.48 -3.07
N SER A 160 22.92 14.06 -4.17
CA SER A 160 23.57 13.31 -5.25
C SER A 160 24.34 14.24 -6.19
N GLY A 161 25.27 15.05 -5.69
CA GLY A 161 26.25 15.83 -6.46
C GLY A 161 27.21 14.96 -7.29
N GLU A 162 26.69 13.90 -7.91
CA GLU A 162 27.33 13.04 -8.88
C GLU A 162 27.61 13.90 -10.10
N LYS A 163 28.89 14.30 -10.24
CA LYS A 163 29.38 15.00 -11.42
C LYS A 163 28.93 14.21 -12.66
N PRO A 164 28.39 14.87 -13.70
CA PRO A 164 28.06 14.20 -14.94
C PRO A 164 29.31 13.49 -15.46
N THR A 165 29.27 12.17 -15.47
CA THR A 165 30.28 11.36 -16.14
C THR A 165 30.20 11.70 -17.61
N VAL A 166 31.23 12.42 -18.08
CA VAL A 166 31.39 12.76 -19.49
C VAL A 166 31.38 11.45 -20.27
N PRO A 167 30.52 11.30 -21.31
CA PRO A 167 30.55 10.10 -22.13
C PRO A 167 31.93 9.98 -22.76
N VAL A 168 32.64 8.89 -22.46
CA VAL A 168 33.89 8.56 -23.13
C VAL A 168 33.52 8.23 -24.58
N SER A 169 33.80 9.17 -25.49
CA SER A 169 33.75 8.91 -26.92
C SER A 169 34.87 7.92 -27.27
N ASN A 170 34.47 6.75 -27.76
CA ASN A 170 35.38 5.81 -28.42
C ASN A 170 35.72 6.30 -29.83
#